data_AF-A0A944J2R8-F1
#
_entry.id   AF-A0A944J2R8-F1
#
_cell.length_a   1.000
_cell.length_b   1.000
_cell.length_c   1.000
_cell.angle_alpha   90.00
_cell.angle_beta   90.00
_cell.angle_gamma   90.00
#
_symmetry.space_group_name_H-M   'P 1'
#
loop_
_entity.id
_entity.type
_entity.pdbx_description
1 polymer ?
#
loop_
_entity_poly.entity_id
_entity_poly.type
_entity_poly.pdbx_seq_one_letter_code
_entity_poly.pdbx_strand_id
1 'polypeptide(L)'
;MRGWWRELAGLVLPVGCAGCGAGRELVCAGCRETLSGAGAGRVRPTAGPAGLPAVYAAAAYGDAVREVVLAHKERGALPLAGALGTALAAAVRAGEHGAAGAAGELVLVPVPSARWQVRA
;
A
#
# COMPACT_ATOMS: atom_id res chain seq x y z
N MET A 1 -2.69 34.03 1.34
CA MET A 1 -4.03 33.54 1.74
C MET A 1 -4.40 32.18 1.13
N ARG A 2 -4.34 31.96 -0.19
CA ARG A 2 -4.78 30.68 -0.83
C ARG A 2 -4.06 29.41 -0.34
N GLY A 3 -2.80 29.50 0.07
CA GLY A 3 -2.03 28.35 0.57
C GLY A 3 -2.53 27.81 1.91
N TRP A 4 -2.82 28.70 2.87
CA TRP A 4 -3.34 28.32 4.19
C TRP A 4 -4.74 27.70 4.10
N TRP A 5 -5.58 28.19 3.19
CA TRP A 5 -6.89 27.59 2.92
C TRP A 5 -6.79 26.19 2.32
N ARG A 6 -5.72 25.87 1.58
CA ARG A 6 -5.49 24.54 1.00
C ARG A 6 -5.03 23.53 2.06
N GLU A 7 -4.19 23.96 2.98
CA GLU A 7 -3.78 23.19 4.17
C GLU A 7 -4.99 22.89 5.08
N LEU A 8 -5.80 23.90 5.39
CA LEU A 8 -7.01 23.73 6.21
C LEU A 8 -8.09 22.91 5.51
N ALA A 9 -8.30 23.09 4.21
CA ALA A 9 -9.23 22.27 3.45
C ALA A 9 -8.76 20.81 3.40
N GLY A 10 -7.45 20.54 3.32
CA GLY A 10 -6.87 19.19 3.38
C GLY A 10 -7.11 18.45 4.70
N LEU A 11 -7.38 19.19 5.79
CA LEU A 11 -7.79 18.60 7.08
C LEU A 11 -9.27 18.17 7.10
N VAL A 12 -10.11 18.70 6.20
CA VAL A 12 -11.57 18.49 6.20
C VAL A 12 -12.08 17.75 4.95
N LEU A 13 -11.43 17.91 3.79
CA LEU A 13 -11.78 17.30 2.51
C LEU A 13 -10.52 16.94 1.70
N PRO A 14 -10.50 15.81 0.95
CA PRO A 14 -9.40 15.49 0.05
C PRO A 14 -9.19 16.61 -0.96
N VAL A 15 -8.01 17.23 -0.97
CA VAL A 15 -7.63 18.24 -1.97
C VAL A 15 -7.34 17.63 -3.34
N GLY A 16 -7.19 16.31 -3.41
CA GLY A 16 -6.99 15.49 -4.61
C GLY A 16 -6.71 14.03 -4.25
N CYS A 17 -6.67 13.16 -5.26
CA CYS A 17 -6.31 11.76 -5.11
C CYS A 17 -4.91 11.62 -4.49
N ALA A 18 -4.76 10.80 -3.46
CA ALA A 18 -3.49 10.57 -2.78
C ALA A 18 -2.38 9.99 -3.68
N GLY A 19 -2.75 9.35 -4.81
CA GLY A 19 -1.81 8.82 -5.79
C GLY A 19 -1.43 9.83 -6.87
N CYS A 20 -2.39 10.23 -7.70
CA CYS A 20 -2.11 11.08 -8.87
C CYS A 20 -2.36 12.59 -8.65
N GLY A 21 -2.91 12.98 -7.50
CA GLY A 21 -3.27 14.38 -7.19
C GLY A 21 -4.52 14.91 -7.91
N ALA A 22 -5.11 14.14 -8.83
CA ALA A 22 -6.29 14.58 -9.59
C ALA A 22 -7.61 14.38 -8.82
N GLY A 23 -8.67 15.06 -9.26
CA GLY A 23 -10.02 14.90 -8.73
C GLY A 23 -10.21 15.47 -7.33
N ARG A 24 -11.26 15.01 -6.63
CA ARG A 24 -11.63 15.41 -5.26
C ARG A 24 -11.97 14.21 -4.37
N GLU A 25 -11.44 13.05 -4.74
CA GLU A 25 -11.62 11.80 -4.00
C GLU A 25 -10.31 11.43 -3.31
N LEU A 26 -10.38 10.70 -2.20
CA LEU A 26 -9.19 10.22 -1.50
C LEU A 26 -8.27 9.36 -2.40
N VAL A 27 -8.87 8.48 -3.20
CA VAL A 27 -8.22 7.70 -4.27
C VAL A 27 -9.17 7.72 -5.45
N CYS A 28 -8.72 8.00 -6.66
CA CYS A 28 -9.59 7.97 -7.85
C CYS A 28 -9.75 6.53 -8.38
N ALA A 29 -10.70 6.31 -9.30
CA ALA A 29 -10.92 4.99 -9.92
C ALA A 29 -9.64 4.39 -10.57
N GLY A 30 -8.85 5.21 -11.28
CA GLY A 30 -7.60 4.74 -11.89
C GLY A 30 -6.56 4.29 -10.86
N CYS A 31 -6.38 5.05 -9.77
CA CYS A 31 -5.47 4.65 -8.68
C CYS A 31 -6.03 3.47 -7.86
N ARG A 32 -7.36 3.33 -7.76
CA ARG A 32 -7.98 2.14 -7.19
C ARG A 32 -7.69 0.91 -8.04
N GLU A 33 -7.73 1.02 -9.36
CA GLU A 33 -7.41 -0.09 -10.25
C GLU A 33 -5.94 -0.51 -10.12
N THR A 34 -5.00 0.42 -10.00
CA THR A 34 -3.60 0.06 -9.74
C THR A 34 -3.40 -0.64 -8.39
N LEU A 35 -4.33 -0.45 -7.45
CA LEU A 35 -4.36 -1.08 -6.12
C LEU A 35 -5.36 -2.24 -6.04
N SER A 36 -5.97 -2.66 -7.16
CA SER A 36 -6.98 -3.72 -7.19
C SER A 36 -6.39 -5.09 -6.82
N GLY A 37 -5.05 -5.21 -6.85
CA GLY A 37 -4.33 -6.45 -6.68
C GLY A 37 -4.14 -7.23 -7.98
N ALA A 38 -4.59 -6.70 -9.13
CA ALA A 38 -4.35 -7.32 -10.43
C ALA A 38 -2.84 -7.49 -10.75
N GLY A 39 -2.00 -6.60 -10.24
CA GLY A 39 -0.55 -6.69 -10.33
C GLY A 39 0.12 -7.51 -9.22
N ALA A 40 -0.66 -8.16 -8.35
CA ALA A 40 -0.10 -8.91 -7.23
C ALA A 40 0.60 -10.18 -7.73
N GLY A 41 1.85 -10.39 -7.30
CA GLY A 41 2.62 -11.51 -7.80
C GLY A 41 4.01 -11.65 -7.21
N ARG A 42 4.67 -12.73 -7.60
CA ARG A 42 6.04 -13.03 -7.18
C ARG A 42 7.00 -12.03 -7.80
N VAL A 43 7.87 -11.45 -6.97
CA VAL A 43 8.89 -10.49 -7.39
C VAL A 43 10.26 -10.92 -6.89
N ARG A 44 11.31 -10.43 -7.54
CA ARG A 44 12.69 -10.65 -7.11
C ARG A 44 13.45 -9.31 -7.16
N PRO A 45 14.05 -8.86 -6.05
CA PRO A 45 14.92 -7.69 -6.08
C PRO A 45 16.13 -7.91 -6.99
N THR A 46 16.50 -6.89 -7.76
CA THR A 46 17.69 -6.93 -8.65
C THR A 46 18.98 -7.24 -7.88
N ALA A 47 19.09 -6.74 -6.64
CA ALA A 47 20.21 -6.98 -5.72
C ALA A 47 19.73 -7.64 -4.42
N GLY A 48 19.07 -8.80 -4.53
CA GLY A 48 18.60 -9.56 -3.37
C GLY A 48 19.74 -10.32 -2.66
N PRO A 49 19.72 -10.43 -1.32
CA PRO A 49 20.67 -11.27 -0.60
C PRO A 49 20.54 -12.74 -1.02
N ALA A 50 21.64 -13.50 -0.92
CA ALA A 50 21.60 -14.95 -1.12
C ALA A 50 20.63 -15.59 -0.12
N GLY A 51 19.82 -16.54 -0.59
CA GLY A 51 18.82 -17.21 0.26
C GLY A 51 17.55 -16.39 0.55
N LEU A 52 17.32 -15.26 -0.13
CA LEU A 52 16.07 -14.51 0.01
C LEU A 52 14.87 -15.42 -0.26
N PRO A 53 13.89 -15.53 0.67
CA PRO A 53 12.70 -16.34 0.46
C PRO A 53 11.85 -15.78 -0.69
N ALA A 54 10.83 -16.53 -1.13
CA ALA A 54 9.90 -16.03 -2.14
C ALA A 54 9.24 -14.73 -1.65
N VAL A 55 9.37 -13.66 -2.44
CA VAL A 55 8.80 -12.35 -2.15
C VAL A 55 7.62 -12.11 -3.07
N TYR A 56 6.54 -11.57 -2.52
CA TYR A 56 5.35 -11.17 -3.25
C TYR A 56 5.09 -9.69 -3.03
N ALA A 57 4.68 -8.99 -4.08
CA ALA A 57 4.31 -7.58 -4.02
C ALA A 57 2.87 -7.41 -4.50
N ALA A 58 2.17 -6.42 -3.96
CA ALA A 58 0.78 -6.12 -4.33
C ALA A 58 0.67 -5.33 -5.65
N ALA A 59 1.67 -4.50 -5.93
CA ALA A 59 1.74 -3.65 -7.11
C ALA A 59 3.18 -3.21 -7.36
N ALA A 60 3.45 -2.70 -8.56
CA ALA A 60 4.71 -2.03 -8.86
C ALA A 60 4.82 -0.74 -8.02
N TYR A 61 5.97 -0.55 -7.35
CA TYR A 61 6.23 0.65 -6.59
C TYR A 61 6.72 1.77 -7.50
N GLY A 62 5.81 2.67 -7.88
CA GLY A 62 6.08 3.83 -8.72
C GLY A 62 4.94 4.84 -8.67
N ASP A 63 5.21 6.06 -9.11
CA ASP A 63 4.24 7.14 -9.34
C ASP A 63 3.12 7.22 -8.30
N ALA A 64 1.90 6.88 -8.70
CA ALA A 64 0.71 6.95 -7.86
C ALA A 64 0.72 5.95 -6.69
N VAL A 65 1.22 4.73 -6.88
CA VAL A 65 1.30 3.72 -5.81
C VAL A 65 2.28 4.20 -4.73
N ARG A 66 3.42 4.76 -5.15
CA ARG A 66 4.39 5.36 -4.23
C ARG A 66 3.76 6.50 -3.42
N GLU A 67 3.03 7.40 -4.05
CA GLU A 67 2.42 8.52 -3.34
C GLU A 67 1.29 8.11 -2.39
N VAL A 68 0.49 7.08 -2.72
CA VAL A 68 -0.50 6.52 -1.79
C VAL A 68 0.18 5.93 -0.56
N VAL A 69 1.26 5.16 -0.74
CA VAL A 69 2.00 4.57 0.39
C VAL A 69 2.61 5.66 1.27
N LEU A 70 3.22 6.69 0.68
CA LEU A 70 3.78 7.81 1.43
C LEU A 70 2.70 8.64 2.13
N ALA A 71 1.54 8.83 1.50
CA ALA A 71 0.42 9.52 2.13
C ALA A 71 -0.06 8.78 3.38
N HIS A 72 -0.14 7.44 3.31
CA HIS A 72 -0.55 6.63 4.45
C HIS A 72 0.51 6.58 5.55
N LYS A 73 1.76 6.27 5.21
CA LYS A 73 2.84 6.05 6.18
C LYS A 73 3.37 7.32 6.83
N GLU A 74 3.55 8.37 6.05
CA GLU A 74 4.33 9.53 6.48
C GLU A 74 3.46 10.79 6.66
N ARG A 75 2.26 10.82 6.07
CA ARG A 75 1.35 11.99 6.11
C ARG A 75 0.03 11.74 6.85
N GLY A 76 -0.10 10.59 7.53
CA GLY A 76 -1.26 10.30 8.39
C GLY A 76 -2.58 10.12 7.64
N ALA A 77 -2.58 9.79 6.35
CA ALA A 77 -3.81 9.51 5.59
C ALA A 77 -4.36 8.12 5.92
N LEU A 78 -4.83 7.95 7.16
CA LEU A 78 -5.39 6.70 7.69
C LEU A 78 -6.53 6.10 6.87
N PRO A 79 -7.44 6.89 6.26
CA PRO A 79 -8.50 6.34 5.41
C PRO A 79 -8.00 5.54 4.19
N LEU A 80 -6.71 5.65 3.82
CA LEU A 80 -6.09 4.83 2.76
C LEU A 80 -5.87 3.36 3.17
N ALA A 81 -6.01 3.03 4.47
CA ALA A 81 -5.79 1.68 4.99
C ALA A 81 -6.65 0.62 4.27
N GLY A 82 -7.90 0.95 3.91
CA GLY A 82 -8.78 0.03 3.19
C GLY A 82 -8.25 -0.32 1.79
N ALA A 83 -7.82 0.69 1.03
CA ALA A 83 -7.28 0.47 -0.32
C ALA A 83 -5.96 -0.31 -0.29
N LEU A 84 -5.05 0.05 0.64
CA LEU A 84 -3.78 -0.66 0.84
C LEU A 84 -4.00 -2.09 1.38
N GLY A 85 -4.99 -2.28 2.24
CA GLY A 85 -5.39 -3.58 2.77
C GLY A 85 -5.88 -4.52 1.67
N THR A 86 -6.71 -4.04 0.74
CA THR A 86 -7.13 -4.81 -0.44
C THR A 86 -5.95 -5.26 -1.28
N ALA A 87 -5.02 -4.35 -1.58
CA ALA A 87 -3.82 -4.65 -2.33
C ALA A 87 -2.93 -5.68 -1.59
N LEU A 88 -2.74 -5.52 -0.28
CA LEU A 88 -1.98 -6.46 0.56
C LEU A 88 -2.63 -7.85 0.57
N ALA A 89 -3.95 -7.93 0.71
CA ALA A 89 -4.67 -9.20 0.70
C ALA A 89 -4.46 -9.97 -0.61
N ALA A 90 -4.38 -9.28 -1.75
CA ALA A 90 -4.08 -9.91 -3.03
C ALA A 90 -2.66 -10.50 -3.07
N ALA A 91 -1.66 -9.78 -2.54
CA ALA A 91 -0.29 -10.29 -2.45
C ALA A 91 -0.17 -11.51 -1.53
N VAL A 92 -0.90 -11.51 -0.41
CA VAL A 92 -0.98 -12.62 0.53
C VAL A 92 -1.55 -13.87 -0.15
N ARG A 93 -2.69 -13.76 -0.84
CA ARG A 93 -3.31 -14.87 -1.58
C ARG A 93 -2.41 -15.42 -2.69
N ALA A 94 -1.69 -14.55 -3.40
CA ALA A 94 -0.71 -14.97 -4.39
C ALA A 94 0.44 -15.79 -3.76
N GLY A 95 0.85 -15.42 -2.55
CA GLY A 95 1.84 -16.15 -1.75
C GLY A 95 1.33 -17.52 -1.30
N GLU A 96 0.10 -17.60 -0.79
CA GLU A 96 -0.54 -18.85 -0.37
C GLU A 96 -0.61 -19.85 -1.54
N HIS A 97 -1.05 -19.40 -2.72
CA HIS A 97 -1.12 -20.25 -3.91
C HIS A 97 0.27 -20.75 -4.35
N GLY A 98 1.30 -19.92 -4.21
CA GLY A 98 2.67 -20.30 -4.52
C GLY A 98 3.32 -21.25 -3.51
N ALA A 99 2.76 -21.35 -2.31
CA ALA A 99 3.21 -22.24 -1.24
C ALA A 99 2.50 -23.62 -1.25
N ALA A 100 1.77 -23.94 -2.33
CA ALA A 100 1.03 -25.18 -2.50
C ALA A 100 1.89 -26.42 -2.13
N GLY A 101 1.61 -26.98 -0.95
CA GLY A 101 2.41 -28.05 -0.33
C GLY A 101 2.59 -27.88 1.18
N ALA A 102 2.54 -26.64 1.69
CA ALA A 102 2.52 -26.36 3.12
C ALA A 102 1.07 -26.32 3.63
N ALA A 103 0.53 -27.46 4.06
CA ALA A 103 -0.75 -27.53 4.75
C ALA A 103 -0.59 -26.91 6.16
N GLY A 104 -0.70 -25.59 6.26
CA GLY A 104 -0.53 -24.86 7.52
C GLY A 104 -1.42 -23.61 7.58
N GLU A 105 -1.65 -23.13 8.79
CA GLU A 105 -2.37 -21.89 9.06
C GLU A 105 -1.55 -20.67 8.57
N LEU A 106 -2.19 -19.74 7.86
CA LEU A 106 -1.58 -18.47 7.49
C LEU A 106 -1.64 -17.49 8.66
N VAL A 107 -0.47 -17.01 9.09
CA VAL A 107 -0.35 -15.95 10.11
C VAL A 107 0.31 -14.71 9.51
N LEU A 108 -0.32 -13.54 9.68
CA LEU A 108 0.26 -12.25 9.31
C LEU A 108 1.06 -11.68 10.49
N VAL A 109 2.37 -11.46 10.28
CA VAL A 109 3.26 -10.89 11.28
C VAL A 109 3.63 -9.45 10.88
N PRO A 110 3.25 -8.42 11.65
CA PRO A 110 3.63 -7.05 11.36
C PRO A 110 5.13 -6.83 11.61
N VAL A 111 5.76 -5.99 10.77
CA VAL A 111 7.16 -5.59 10.91
C VAL A 111 7.26 -4.06 10.93
N PRO A 112 7.84 -3.45 11.98
CA PRO A 112 8.34 -4.09 13.20
C PRO A 112 7.20 -4.63 14.07
N SER A 113 7.43 -5.76 14.76
CA SER A 113 6.41 -6.42 15.60
C SER A 113 6.26 -5.76 16.98
N ALA A 114 7.21 -4.92 17.38
CA ALA A 114 7.14 -4.21 18.65
C ALA A 114 6.27 -2.95 18.52
N ARG A 115 5.18 -2.89 19.30
CA ARG A 115 4.22 -1.77 19.31
C ARG A 115 4.85 -0.38 19.46
N TRP A 116 5.97 -0.26 20.17
CA TRP A 116 6.66 1.01 20.41
C TRP A 116 7.50 1.47 19.21
N GLN A 117 7.78 0.59 18.24
CA GLN A 117 8.47 0.93 16.99
C GLN A 117 7.52 1.41 15.90
N VAL A 118 6.21 1.17 16.05
CA VAL A 118 5.18 1.64 15.12
C VAL A 118 4.78 3.06 15.52
N ARG A 119 5.11 4.05 14.69
CA ARG A 119 4.58 5.41 14.81
C ARG A 119 3.29 5.48 13.97
N ALA A 120 2.22 5.96 14.59
CA ALA A 120 0.93 6.22 13.93
C ALA A 120 0.80 7.71 13.60
#